data_AF-A0A7R8VUB3-F1
#
_entry.id   AF-A0A7R8VUB3-F1
#
_cell.length_a   1.000
_cell.length_b   1.000
_cell.length_c   1.000
_cell.angle_alpha   90.00
_cell.angle_beta   90.00
_cell.angle_gamma   90.00
#
_symmetry.space_group_name_H-M   'P 1'
#
loop_
_entity.id
_entity.type
_entity.pdbx_description
1 polymer ?
#
loop_
_entity_poly.entity_id
_entity_poly.type
_entity_poly.pdbx_seq_one_letter_code
_entity_poly.pdbx_strand_id
1 'polypeptide(L)'
;YRDDVDPQHERASRQDAMSSSARPSRRCRLCGDTYSSPMASLMLTDSSQLTSDSQHLDTIIRCVSVDTTHLCSRYMATASVGSSLKIWDVRMLSGPLQDYKLRGAPSSLAFSQRGMLAVGAGNMVEVYRDCCKQATDRPYLRHNMARPVGNLQFCAFEDVLGVATGTGFTSLLIPGCAEPNFDALENNPYQTKSQRRESEVKSLLEKFLKPAKINYEPRNKGKQKKGTAKVVKTKKILHEQSKREFVKSMKNIRNKLAESVEEIPTNHKPVRVRDRFKPVGVLDRFKPKKTVKQS
;
A
#
# COMPACT_ATOMS: atom_id res chain seq x y z
N TYR A 1 5.67 72.14 14.80
CA TYR A 1 5.21 70.80 15.19
C TYR A 1 5.00 70.03 13.90
N ARG A 2 6.05 69.37 13.44
CA ARG A 2 5.97 68.35 12.40
C ARG A 2 5.89 67.04 13.18
N ASP A 3 4.81 66.30 13.01
CA ASP A 3 4.70 64.97 13.59
C ASP A 3 5.19 63.98 12.55
N ASP A 4 6.38 63.45 12.80
CA ASP A 4 6.99 62.32 12.10
C ASP A 4 6.19 61.06 12.44
N VAL A 5 5.70 60.36 11.41
CA VAL A 5 5.06 59.04 11.54
C VAL A 5 6.07 57.98 11.10
N ASP A 6 6.46 57.13 12.05
CA ASP A 6 7.36 55.99 11.86
C ASP A 6 6.87 55.01 10.76
N PRO A 7 7.71 54.63 9.78
CA PRO A 7 7.37 53.61 8.80
C PRO A 7 7.83 52.24 9.28
N GLN A 8 7.12 51.66 10.25
CA GLN A 8 7.30 50.26 10.64
C GLN A 8 5.95 49.53 10.80
N HIS A 9 5.14 49.47 9.74
CA HIS A 9 4.07 48.48 9.69
C HIS A 9 3.59 48.12 8.27
N GLU A 10 4.49 47.69 7.40
CA GLU A 10 4.09 47.06 6.12
C GLU A 10 4.90 45.79 5.82
N ARG A 11 4.97 44.90 6.82
CA ARG A 11 5.39 43.51 6.64
C ARG A 11 4.37 42.58 7.29
N ALA A 12 3.24 42.41 6.63
CA ALA A 12 2.35 41.28 6.88
C ALA A 12 1.75 40.79 5.56
N SER A 13 1.82 39.47 5.36
CA SER A 13 1.10 38.67 4.35
C SER A 13 1.67 38.60 2.92
N ARG A 14 2.88 38.04 2.77
CA ARG A 14 3.11 37.08 1.68
C ARG A 14 3.13 35.69 2.30
N GLN A 15 1.97 35.06 2.36
CA GLN A 15 1.89 33.63 2.68
C GLN A 15 2.56 32.87 1.53
N ASP A 16 3.62 32.15 1.85
CA ASP A 16 4.31 31.24 0.94
C ASP A 16 3.29 30.26 0.35
N ALA A 17 3.09 30.32 -0.97
CA ALA A 17 2.24 29.38 -1.71
C ALA A 17 2.96 28.03 -1.84
N MET A 18 3.18 27.34 -0.71
CA MET A 18 3.70 25.98 -0.69
C MET A 18 2.59 25.01 -1.14
N SER A 19 2.77 24.39 -2.30
CA SER A 19 1.96 23.22 -2.65
C SER A 19 2.45 22.04 -1.81
N SER A 20 1.58 21.55 -0.92
CA SER A 20 1.91 20.42 -0.05
C SER A 20 0.93 19.28 -0.27
N SER A 21 1.46 18.07 -0.42
CA SER A 21 0.66 16.84 -0.50
C SER A 21 1.11 15.89 0.61
N ALA A 22 0.15 15.37 1.37
CA ALA A 22 0.38 14.45 2.46
C ALA A 22 0.04 13.02 2.02
N ARG A 23 0.92 12.07 2.31
CA ARG A 23 0.66 10.66 2.06
C ARG A 23 -0.34 10.10 3.09
N PRO A 24 -1.41 9.40 2.67
CA PRO A 24 -2.40 8.85 3.61
C PRO A 24 -1.85 7.69 4.45
N SER A 25 -1.05 6.81 3.83
CA SER A 25 -0.55 5.58 4.48
C SER A 25 0.66 5.81 5.40
N ARG A 26 1.40 6.89 5.19
CA ARG A 26 2.60 7.26 5.96
C ARG A 26 2.61 8.76 6.03
N ARG A 27 2.48 9.37 7.21
CA ARG A 27 2.33 10.82 7.40
C ARG A 27 3.61 11.61 7.03
N CYS A 28 4.00 11.55 5.75
CA CYS A 28 5.12 12.27 5.15
C CYS A 28 4.53 13.37 4.27
N ARG A 29 5.06 14.59 4.38
CA ARG A 29 4.65 15.73 3.57
C ARG A 29 5.70 15.97 2.50
N LEU A 30 5.25 16.01 1.25
CA LEU A 30 6.07 16.51 0.14
C LEU A 30 5.80 18.01 0.01
N CYS A 31 6.84 18.82 -0.08
CA CYS A 31 6.75 20.23 -0.42
C CYS A 31 7.66 20.53 -1.62
N GLY A 32 7.15 21.35 -2.54
CA GLY A 32 7.99 21.98 -3.56
C GLY A 32 8.45 23.34 -3.08
N ASP A 33 9.76 23.62 -3.15
CA ASP A 33 10.28 24.95 -2.87
C ASP A 33 10.10 25.83 -4.10
N THR A 34 9.27 26.87 -4.00
CA THR A 34 8.82 27.65 -5.16
C THR A 34 9.84 28.66 -5.69
N TYR A 35 11.03 28.80 -5.10
CA TYR A 35 11.94 29.91 -5.45
C TYR A 35 13.45 29.63 -5.54
N SER A 36 13.97 28.44 -5.24
CA SER A 36 15.43 28.23 -5.25
C SER A 36 15.91 26.86 -5.74
N SER A 37 15.03 25.85 -5.86
CA SER A 37 15.45 24.52 -6.33
C SER A 37 14.34 23.82 -7.11
N PRO A 38 14.63 23.21 -8.28
CA PRO A 38 13.67 22.39 -9.02
C PRO A 38 13.36 21.05 -8.32
N MET A 39 13.96 20.79 -7.16
CA MET A 39 13.83 19.52 -6.44
C MET A 39 12.57 19.52 -5.56
N ALA A 40 11.70 18.52 -5.74
CA ALA A 40 10.68 18.21 -4.75
C ALA A 40 11.37 17.64 -3.50
N SER A 41 11.21 18.32 -2.38
CA SER A 41 11.79 17.89 -1.10
C SER A 41 10.74 17.13 -0.29
N LEU A 42 11.11 15.94 0.19
CA LEU A 42 10.32 15.22 1.19
C LEU A 42 10.69 15.76 2.56
N MET A 43 9.87 16.68 3.10
CA MET A 43 10.04 17.14 4.48
C MET A 43 9.57 16.03 5.44
N LEU A 44 10.53 15.40 6.12
CA LEU A 44 10.25 14.72 7.37
C LEU A 44 10.12 15.76 8.47
N THR A 45 9.06 15.66 9.27
CA THR A 45 9.08 16.26 10.60
C THR A 45 10.12 15.50 11.41
N ASP A 46 11.28 16.13 11.53
CA ASP A 46 12.47 15.75 12.28
C ASP A 46 13.57 15.01 11.51
N SER A 47 14.75 15.64 11.54
CA SER A 47 16.07 15.20 11.08
C SER A 47 16.29 14.93 9.57
N SER A 48 17.11 15.83 9.00
CA SER A 48 18.05 15.66 7.88
C SER A 48 18.07 14.29 7.22
N GLN A 49 17.63 14.19 5.96
CA GLN A 49 18.24 13.43 4.86
C GLN A 49 17.39 13.66 3.60
N LEU A 50 17.83 14.63 2.79
CA LEU A 50 17.28 14.92 1.47
C LEU A 50 17.69 13.79 0.53
N THR A 51 16.73 13.01 0.03
CA THR A 51 16.99 12.06 -1.06
C THR A 51 16.88 12.81 -2.38
N SER A 52 18.01 13.32 -2.85
CA SER A 52 18.16 13.91 -4.18
C SER A 52 18.31 12.79 -5.20
N ASP A 53 17.26 12.55 -5.98
CA ASP A 53 17.35 11.95 -7.30
C ASP A 53 15.97 12.05 -7.97
N SER A 54 15.74 13.10 -8.76
CA SER A 54 14.65 13.14 -9.72
C SER A 54 15.06 13.98 -10.92
N GLN A 55 15.06 13.35 -12.09
CA GLN A 55 15.52 13.84 -13.38
C GLN A 55 14.61 14.93 -13.99
N HIS A 56 14.17 15.91 -13.19
CA HIS A 56 13.72 17.19 -13.74
C HIS A 56 14.97 18.01 -14.06
N LEU A 57 15.58 17.71 -15.21
CA LEU A 57 16.54 18.63 -15.81
C LEU A 57 15.77 19.93 -16.10
N ASP A 58 16.13 21.00 -15.37
CA ASP A 58 15.86 22.42 -15.62
C ASP A 58 14.46 23.03 -15.43
N THR A 59 13.50 22.43 -14.70
CA THR A 59 12.21 23.14 -14.48
C THR A 59 11.62 22.98 -13.09
N ILE A 60 11.16 24.11 -12.54
CA ILE A 60 10.52 24.21 -11.22
C ILE A 60 9.23 23.39 -11.19
N ILE A 61 9.09 22.58 -10.15
CA ILE A 61 7.86 21.83 -9.85
C ILE A 61 6.85 22.77 -9.22
N ARG A 62 5.64 22.85 -9.78
CA ARG A 62 4.59 23.77 -9.31
C ARG A 62 3.60 23.08 -8.38
N CYS A 63 3.20 21.87 -8.71
CA CYS A 63 2.25 21.10 -7.92
C CYS A 63 2.60 19.61 -7.92
N VAL A 64 2.23 18.97 -6.82
CA VAL A 64 2.46 17.55 -6.57
C VAL A 64 1.19 16.95 -5.97
N SER A 65 0.84 15.75 -6.39
CA SER A 65 -0.25 14.97 -5.81
C SER A 65 0.19 13.53 -5.67
N VAL A 66 -0.30 12.84 -4.65
CA VAL A 66 0.02 11.43 -4.41
C VAL A 66 -1.27 10.63 -4.42
N ASP A 67 -1.21 9.45 -5.03
CA ASP A 67 -2.32 8.51 -5.05
C ASP A 67 -2.71 8.12 -3.61
N THR A 68 -4.00 8.24 -3.33
CA THR A 68 -4.60 7.98 -2.02
C THR A 68 -5.29 6.63 -1.92
N THR A 69 -5.23 5.79 -2.97
CA THR A 69 -5.83 4.45 -2.97
C THR A 69 -5.42 3.64 -1.72
N HIS A 70 -6.43 3.15 -0.99
CA HIS A 70 -6.30 2.60 0.38
C HIS A 70 -5.27 1.47 0.52
N LEU A 71 -4.95 0.74 -0.55
CA LEU A 71 -4.07 -0.43 -0.45
C LEU A 71 -2.59 -0.13 -0.67
N CYS A 72 -2.22 0.96 -1.36
CA CYS A 72 -0.84 1.37 -1.50
C CYS A 72 -0.74 2.65 -2.33
N SER A 73 -0.40 3.76 -1.65
CA SER A 73 0.07 5.01 -2.24
C SER A 73 1.34 4.76 -3.07
N ARG A 74 1.15 4.22 -4.28
CA ARG A 74 2.20 3.73 -5.17
C ARG A 74 2.67 4.80 -6.12
N TYR A 75 1.76 5.67 -6.55
CA TYR A 75 2.02 6.62 -7.62
C TYR A 75 2.00 8.04 -7.11
N MET A 76 2.86 8.86 -7.68
CA MET A 76 2.93 10.30 -7.44
C MET A 76 2.90 11.00 -8.79
N ALA A 77 2.12 12.08 -8.86
CA ALA A 77 2.04 12.95 -10.02
C ALA A 77 2.72 14.26 -9.67
N THR A 78 3.59 14.71 -10.57
CA THR A 78 4.32 15.95 -10.44
C THR A 78 4.08 16.77 -11.69
N ALA A 79 3.66 18.02 -11.56
CA ALA A 79 3.57 18.92 -12.69
C ALA A 79 4.53 20.10 -12.54
N SER A 80 5.26 20.37 -13.62
CA SER A 80 6.23 21.46 -13.72
C SER A 80 5.62 22.70 -14.36
N VAL A 81 6.27 23.84 -14.15
CA VAL A 81 5.89 25.10 -14.81
C VAL A 81 5.92 24.98 -16.34
N GLY A 82 6.77 24.11 -16.90
CA GLY A 82 6.92 23.87 -18.35
C GLY A 82 5.82 23.03 -18.98
N SER A 83 4.64 22.93 -18.36
CA SER A 83 3.52 22.12 -18.86
C SER A 83 3.85 20.63 -19.03
N SER A 84 4.79 20.10 -18.23
CA SER A 84 5.07 18.66 -18.18
C SER A 84 4.45 18.07 -16.93
N LEU A 85 3.68 16.99 -17.11
CA LEU A 85 3.11 16.18 -16.04
C LEU A 85 3.80 14.81 -16.08
N LYS A 86 4.50 14.48 -15.01
CA LYS A 86 5.21 13.21 -14.88
C LYS A 86 4.60 12.37 -13.77
N ILE A 87 4.45 11.08 -14.03
CA ILE A 87 3.98 10.10 -13.05
C ILE A 87 5.17 9.27 -12.58
N TRP A 88 5.24 9.01 -11.28
CA TRP A 88 6.37 8.36 -10.62
C TRP A 88 5.89 7.19 -9.77
N ASP A 89 6.64 6.08 -9.72
CA ASP A 89 6.46 5.07 -8.67
C ASP A 89 7.20 5.57 -7.42
N VAL A 90 6.46 5.80 -6.35
CA VAL A 90 7.00 6.28 -5.08
C VAL A 90 8.00 5.30 -4.47
N ARG A 91 7.86 4.01 -4.77
CA ARG A 91 8.75 2.95 -4.26
C ARG A 91 10.04 2.86 -5.06
N MET A 92 9.98 3.26 -6.34
CA MET A 92 11.07 3.19 -7.28
C MET A 92 11.16 4.54 -8.00
N LEU A 93 11.90 5.46 -7.38
CA LEU A 93 12.13 6.81 -7.92
C LEU A 93 13.16 6.81 -9.08
N SER A 94 13.31 5.67 -9.76
CA SER A 94 14.21 5.52 -10.90
C SER A 94 13.45 5.92 -12.17
N GLY A 95 13.47 7.21 -12.48
CA GLY A 95 12.84 7.80 -13.66
C GLY A 95 11.30 7.92 -13.59
N PRO A 96 10.70 8.75 -14.46
CA PRO A 96 9.25 8.86 -14.57
C PRO A 96 8.68 7.62 -15.28
N LEU A 97 7.58 7.07 -14.76
CA LEU A 97 6.81 6.00 -15.41
C LEU A 97 6.17 6.49 -16.71
N GLN A 98 5.64 7.71 -16.67
CA GLN A 98 4.92 8.34 -17.78
C GLN A 98 5.24 9.82 -17.83
N ASP A 99 5.25 10.37 -19.04
CA ASP A 99 5.49 11.77 -19.33
C ASP A 99 4.37 12.30 -20.23
N TYR A 100 3.62 13.27 -19.71
CA TYR A 100 2.49 13.89 -20.39
C TYR A 100 2.79 15.37 -20.62
N LYS A 101 2.52 15.86 -21.82
CA LYS A 101 2.60 17.28 -22.13
C LYS A 101 1.20 17.90 -22.00
N LEU A 102 1.05 18.77 -21.02
CA LEU A 102 -0.17 19.55 -20.80
C LEU A 102 -0.27 20.68 -21.84
N ARG A 103 -1.50 21.13 -22.10
CA ARG A 103 -1.76 22.24 -23.04
C ARG A 103 -1.56 23.62 -22.43
N GLY A 104 -1.49 23.72 -21.11
CA GLY A 104 -1.34 24.98 -20.38
C GLY A 104 -0.52 24.81 -19.11
N ALA A 105 -0.22 25.93 -18.45
CA ALA A 105 0.52 25.91 -17.20
C ALA A 105 -0.34 25.28 -16.09
N PRO A 106 0.16 24.26 -15.38
CA PRO A 106 -0.59 23.57 -14.34
C PRO A 106 -0.76 24.47 -13.11
N SER A 107 -1.97 24.52 -12.55
CA SER A 107 -2.28 25.25 -11.31
C SER A 107 -2.38 24.31 -10.11
N SER A 108 -3.13 23.21 -10.24
CA SER A 108 -3.33 22.23 -9.17
C SER A 108 -3.47 20.81 -9.74
N LEU A 109 -3.13 19.82 -8.92
CA LEU A 109 -3.23 18.39 -9.21
C LEU A 109 -3.95 17.68 -8.06
N ALA A 110 -4.90 16.82 -8.39
CA ALA A 110 -5.60 16.01 -7.40
C ALA A 110 -5.76 14.56 -7.89
N PHE A 111 -5.43 13.60 -7.04
CA PHE A 111 -5.80 12.19 -7.26
C PHE A 111 -7.18 11.89 -6.66
N SER A 112 -7.95 11.08 -7.37
CA SER A 112 -9.20 10.50 -6.89
C SER A 112 -8.93 9.20 -6.14
N GLN A 113 -9.91 8.75 -5.36
CA GLN A 113 -9.81 7.51 -4.57
C GLN A 113 -9.63 6.26 -5.44
N ARG A 114 -10.11 6.27 -6.68
CA ARG A 114 -9.95 5.19 -7.67
C ARG A 114 -8.73 5.35 -8.58
N GLY A 115 -7.87 6.33 -8.32
CA GLY A 115 -6.66 6.57 -9.09
C GLY A 115 -6.88 7.31 -10.40
N MET A 116 -7.94 8.11 -10.52
CA MET A 116 -8.02 9.13 -11.58
C MET A 116 -7.22 10.36 -11.17
N LEU A 117 -6.68 11.08 -12.15
CA LEU A 117 -5.90 12.29 -11.91
C LEU A 117 -6.60 13.49 -12.54
N ALA A 118 -6.98 14.47 -11.72
CA ALA A 118 -7.46 15.76 -12.17
C ALA A 118 -6.30 16.76 -12.24
N VAL A 119 -6.23 17.48 -13.36
CA VAL A 119 -5.22 18.48 -13.67
C VAL A 119 -5.94 19.79 -13.99
N GLY A 120 -5.62 20.83 -13.23
CA GLY A 120 -6.04 22.19 -13.54
C GLY A 120 -4.96 22.86 -14.37
N ALA A 121 -5.28 23.33 -15.57
CA ALA A 121 -4.36 24.04 -16.44
C ALA A 121 -5.03 25.32 -16.97
N GLY A 122 -4.60 26.48 -16.48
CA GLY A 122 -5.26 27.75 -16.81
C GLY A 122 -6.73 27.75 -16.39
N ASN A 123 -7.63 27.93 -17.35
CA ASN A 123 -9.09 27.86 -17.17
C ASN A 123 -9.69 26.48 -17.50
N MET A 124 -8.87 25.47 -17.74
CA MET A 124 -9.32 24.15 -18.13
C MET A 124 -9.06 23.12 -17.04
N VAL A 125 -10.03 22.24 -16.83
CA VAL A 125 -9.89 21.05 -15.99
C VAL A 125 -9.83 19.83 -16.90
N GLU A 126 -8.75 19.08 -16.80
CA GLU A 126 -8.54 17.83 -17.52
C GLU A 126 -8.49 16.67 -16.53
N VAL A 127 -9.17 15.58 -16.82
CA VAL A 127 -9.24 14.40 -15.96
C VAL A 127 -8.70 13.23 -16.75
N TYR A 128 -7.72 12.52 -16.18
CA TYR A 128 -7.08 11.37 -16.79
C TYR A 128 -7.50 10.09 -16.06
N ARG A 129 -7.85 9.07 -16.84
CA ARG A 129 -8.11 7.70 -16.36
C ARG A 129 -6.87 6.84 -16.53
N ASP A 130 -6.60 6.02 -15.51
CA ASP A 130 -5.53 5.02 -15.51
C ASP A 130 -4.14 5.54 -15.93
N CYS A 131 -3.84 6.82 -15.67
CA CYS A 131 -2.60 7.49 -16.07
C CYS A 131 -1.34 6.81 -15.51
N CYS A 132 -1.49 6.00 -14.46
CA CYS A 132 -0.41 5.26 -13.82
C CYS A 132 -0.17 3.87 -14.43
N LYS A 133 -1.13 3.31 -15.19
CA LYS A 133 -1.03 1.95 -15.74
C LYS A 133 -0.82 1.95 -17.25
N GLN A 134 -1.50 2.86 -17.95
CA GLN A 134 -1.47 2.96 -19.40
C GLN A 134 -1.14 4.39 -19.81
N ALA A 135 -0.34 4.53 -20.86
CA ALA A 135 -0.05 5.82 -21.47
C ALA A 135 -1.29 6.26 -22.26
N THR A 136 -2.04 7.23 -21.73
CA THR A 136 -3.26 7.73 -22.36
C THR A 136 -2.97 9.03 -23.12
N ASP A 137 -3.14 9.04 -24.44
CA ASP A 137 -2.92 10.24 -25.27
C ASP A 137 -3.98 11.34 -25.03
N ARG A 138 -5.19 10.95 -24.62
CA ARG A 138 -6.32 11.86 -24.45
C ARG A 138 -6.88 11.85 -23.02
N PRO A 139 -7.24 13.01 -22.46
CA PRO A 139 -7.93 13.05 -21.17
C PRO A 139 -9.30 12.38 -21.31
N TYR A 140 -9.74 11.74 -20.23
CA TYR A 140 -11.09 11.18 -20.11
C TYR A 140 -12.15 12.28 -20.23
N LEU A 141 -12.00 13.35 -19.44
CA LEU A 141 -12.92 14.46 -19.42
C LEU A 141 -12.14 15.76 -19.49
N ARG A 142 -12.70 16.72 -20.23
CA ARG A 142 -12.19 18.08 -20.33
C ARG A 142 -13.35 19.03 -20.11
N HIS A 143 -13.19 19.93 -19.16
CA HIS A 143 -14.18 20.96 -18.87
C HIS A 143 -13.51 22.33 -18.90
N ASN A 144 -14.15 23.28 -19.58
CA ASN A 144 -13.65 24.64 -19.69
C ASN A 144 -14.41 25.55 -18.71
N MET A 145 -13.66 26.23 -17.85
CA MET A 145 -14.18 27.17 -16.88
C MET A 145 -14.14 28.59 -17.45
N ALA A 146 -15.04 29.45 -16.97
CA ALA A 146 -15.02 30.87 -17.34
C ALA A 146 -13.79 31.62 -16.77
N ARG A 147 -13.21 31.12 -15.68
CA ARG A 147 -12.10 31.74 -14.96
C ARG A 147 -10.98 30.72 -14.70
N PRO A 148 -9.73 31.16 -14.48
CA PRO A 148 -8.64 30.25 -14.18
C PRO A 148 -8.91 29.47 -12.89
N VAL A 149 -8.57 28.18 -12.94
CA VAL A 149 -8.72 27.23 -11.85
C VAL A 149 -7.57 27.43 -10.87
N GLY A 150 -7.89 27.68 -9.61
CA GLY A 150 -6.92 27.82 -8.53
C GLY A 150 -6.60 26.48 -7.86
N ASN A 151 -7.63 25.79 -7.37
CA ASN A 151 -7.47 24.54 -6.64
C ASN A 151 -8.50 23.48 -7.06
N LEU A 152 -8.13 22.21 -6.89
CA LEU A 152 -8.92 21.04 -7.25
C LEU A 152 -8.93 20.06 -6.09
N GLN A 153 -10.08 19.50 -5.75
CA GLN A 153 -10.19 18.46 -4.74
C GLN A 153 -11.37 17.54 -5.02
N PHE A 154 -11.12 16.23 -5.04
CA PHE A 154 -12.18 15.24 -5.15
C PHE A 154 -12.97 15.15 -3.84
N CYS A 155 -14.29 15.03 -3.98
CA CYS A 155 -15.16 14.65 -2.86
C CYS A 155 -14.87 13.19 -2.50
N ALA A 156 -14.93 12.88 -1.20
CA ALA A 156 -14.76 11.50 -0.75
C ALA A 156 -16.06 10.72 -0.97
N PHE A 157 -15.97 9.49 -1.51
CA PHE A 157 -17.09 8.55 -1.69
C PHE A 157 -18.21 9.02 -2.65
N GLU A 158 -18.06 10.19 -3.27
CA GLU A 158 -18.99 10.73 -4.26
C GLU A 158 -18.28 11.10 -5.55
N ASP A 159 -18.96 10.91 -6.68
CA ASP A 159 -18.42 11.18 -8.01
C ASP A 159 -18.38 12.69 -8.35
N VAL A 160 -17.77 13.49 -7.47
CA VAL A 160 -17.74 14.95 -7.52
C VAL A 160 -16.31 15.47 -7.40
N LEU A 161 -15.93 16.39 -8.28
CA LEU A 161 -14.72 17.19 -8.18
C LEU A 161 -15.08 18.64 -7.84
N GLY A 162 -14.60 19.10 -6.70
CA GLY A 162 -14.63 20.50 -6.34
C GLY A 162 -13.56 21.27 -7.10
N VAL A 163 -13.99 22.31 -7.80
CA VAL A 163 -13.12 23.24 -8.54
C VAL A 163 -13.25 24.61 -7.92
N ALA A 164 -12.15 25.14 -7.40
CA ALA A 164 -12.08 26.50 -6.89
C ALA A 164 -11.52 27.42 -7.98
N THR A 165 -12.24 28.50 -8.27
CA THR A 165 -11.83 29.59 -9.16
C THR A 165 -11.67 30.87 -8.36
N GLY A 166 -11.04 31.90 -8.93
CA GLY A 166 -10.88 33.19 -8.23
C GLY A 166 -12.20 33.87 -7.84
N THR A 167 -13.32 33.50 -8.47
CA THR A 167 -14.64 34.11 -8.23
C THR A 167 -15.57 33.25 -7.39
N GLY A 168 -15.24 31.99 -7.14
CA GLY A 168 -16.12 31.08 -6.42
C GLY A 168 -15.78 29.61 -6.61
N PHE A 169 -16.73 28.76 -6.22
CA PHE A 169 -16.59 27.31 -6.22
C PHE A 169 -17.63 26.66 -7.15
N THR A 170 -17.22 25.63 -7.87
CA THR A 170 -18.08 24.85 -8.75
C THR A 170 -17.80 23.37 -8.56
N SER A 171 -18.85 22.56 -8.41
CA SER A 171 -18.75 21.10 -8.36
C SER A 171 -18.97 20.51 -9.76
N LEU A 172 -18.02 19.68 -10.21
CA LEU A 172 -18.12 18.94 -11.47
C LEU A 172 -18.41 17.48 -11.18
N LEU A 173 -19.40 16.91 -11.86
CA LEU A 173 -19.67 15.47 -11.77
C LEU A 173 -18.66 14.72 -12.63
N ILE A 174 -17.90 13.82 -12.01
CA ILE A 174 -16.91 12.98 -12.69
C ILE A 174 -17.24 11.51 -12.42
N PRO A 175 -17.85 10.82 -13.40
CA PRO A 175 -18.26 9.45 -13.23
C PRO A 175 -17.06 8.51 -12.98
N GLY A 176 -17.18 7.68 -11.94
CA GLY A 176 -16.21 6.65 -11.56
C GLY A 176 -14.99 7.16 -10.79
N CYS A 177 -15.05 8.36 -10.19
CA CYS A 177 -13.92 8.96 -9.48
C CYS A 177 -13.83 8.55 -8.01
N ALA A 178 -14.95 8.27 -7.37
CA ALA A 178 -15.02 7.87 -5.98
C ALA A 178 -15.05 6.36 -5.77
N GLU A 179 -14.63 5.97 -4.58
CA GLU A 179 -14.78 4.62 -4.07
C GLU A 179 -16.22 4.42 -3.57
N PRO A 180 -16.99 3.48 -4.14
CA PRO A 180 -18.39 3.29 -3.75
C PRO A 180 -18.55 2.66 -2.36
N ASN A 181 -17.54 1.88 -1.93
CA ASN A 181 -17.56 1.18 -0.66
C ASN A 181 -16.76 1.99 0.36
N PHE A 182 -17.44 2.72 1.23
CA PHE A 182 -16.79 3.43 2.32
C PHE A 182 -16.59 2.50 3.53
N ASP A 183 -15.47 2.64 4.23
CA ASP A 183 -15.27 1.99 5.53
C ASP A 183 -15.93 2.82 6.62
N ALA A 184 -17.06 2.34 7.14
CA ALA A 184 -17.83 3.02 8.17
C ALA A 184 -17.07 3.19 9.50
N LEU A 185 -16.03 2.39 9.77
CA LEU A 185 -15.24 2.48 11.00
C LEU A 185 -14.13 3.54 10.93
N GLU A 186 -13.61 3.82 9.74
CA GLU A 186 -12.62 4.88 9.52
C GLU A 186 -13.29 6.20 9.17
N ASN A 187 -14.02 6.25 8.05
CA ASN A 187 -14.55 7.48 7.46
C ASN A 187 -16.00 7.30 7.01
N ASN A 188 -16.95 7.54 7.93
CA ASN A 188 -18.38 7.48 7.64
C ASN A 188 -18.93 8.85 7.20
N PRO A 189 -19.43 9.03 5.96
CA PRO A 189 -20.08 10.27 5.54
C PRO A 189 -21.42 10.54 6.25
N TYR A 190 -22.11 9.48 6.69
CA TYR A 190 -23.43 9.56 7.34
C TYR A 190 -23.32 9.48 8.87
N GLN A 191 -22.27 10.07 9.44
CA GLN A 191 -21.97 9.94 10.86
C GLN A 191 -22.99 10.68 11.74
N THR A 192 -23.53 10.00 12.76
CA THR A 192 -24.40 10.63 13.76
C THR A 192 -23.59 11.46 14.77
N LYS A 193 -24.24 12.39 15.47
CA LYS A 193 -23.58 13.21 16.51
C LYS A 193 -22.96 12.40 17.65
N SER A 194 -23.46 11.19 17.95
CA SER A 194 -22.85 10.30 18.97
C SER A 194 -21.60 9.65 18.40
N GLN A 195 -21.72 9.04 17.22
CA GLN A 195 -20.60 8.39 16.53
C GLN A 195 -19.45 9.36 16.28
N ARG A 196 -19.74 10.63 15.96
CA ARG A 196 -18.72 11.67 15.82
C ARG A 196 -17.93 11.89 17.10
N ARG A 197 -18.64 12.08 18.23
CA ARG A 197 -18.00 12.24 19.55
C ARG A 197 -17.14 11.03 19.92
N GLU A 198 -17.67 9.82 19.74
CA GLU A 198 -16.92 8.58 20.00
C GLU A 198 -15.70 8.42 19.09
N SER A 199 -15.82 8.73 17.80
CA SER A 199 -14.71 8.67 16.85
C SER A 199 -13.62 9.70 17.15
N GLU A 200 -14.00 10.90 17.59
CA GLU A 200 -13.07 11.95 17.99
C GLU A 200 -12.31 11.52 19.25
N VAL A 201 -13.01 11.00 20.26
CA VAL A 201 -12.40 10.45 21.49
C VAL A 201 -11.45 9.29 21.16
N LYS A 202 -11.88 8.35 20.31
CA LYS A 202 -11.05 7.21 19.88
C LYS A 202 -9.81 7.66 19.12
N SER A 203 -9.95 8.59 18.16
CA SER A 203 -8.84 9.15 17.39
C SER A 203 -7.84 9.87 18.31
N LEU A 204 -8.32 10.59 19.33
CA LEU A 204 -7.46 11.26 20.30
C LEU A 204 -6.67 10.23 21.12
N LEU A 205 -7.34 9.24 21.72
CA LEU A 205 -6.69 8.17 22.50
C LEU A 205 -5.63 7.42 21.68
N GLU A 206 -5.90 7.14 20.41
CA GLU A 206 -4.95 6.48 19.51
C GLU A 206 -3.76 7.38 19.14
N LYS A 207 -3.98 8.69 18.94
CA LYS A 207 -2.93 9.67 18.61
C LYS A 207 -2.04 10.04 19.80
N PHE A 208 -2.47 9.84 21.05
CA PHE A 208 -1.67 10.12 22.25
C PHE A 208 -0.55 9.10 22.49
N LEU A 209 -0.51 7.98 21.76
CA LEU A 209 0.71 7.19 21.67
C LEU A 209 1.70 7.93 20.74
N LYS A 210 2.91 8.20 21.25
CA LYS A 210 4.01 8.82 20.50
C LYS A 210 4.01 8.33 19.03
N PRO A 211 4.10 9.24 18.04
CA PRO A 211 4.03 8.85 16.64
C PRO A 211 5.03 7.72 16.38
N ALA A 212 4.55 6.59 15.86
CA ALA A 212 5.41 5.47 15.53
C ALA A 212 6.52 5.95 14.59
N LYS A 213 7.79 5.62 14.88
CA LYS A 213 8.93 6.00 14.05
C LYS A 213 8.66 5.55 12.61
N ILE A 214 8.60 6.51 11.68
CA ILE A 214 8.30 6.25 10.27
C ILE A 214 9.56 5.65 9.63
N ASN A 215 9.59 4.32 9.48
CA ASN A 215 10.69 3.66 8.77
C ASN A 215 10.36 3.55 7.27
N TYR A 216 11.16 4.23 6.42
CA TYR A 216 10.97 4.25 4.96
C TYR A 216 11.48 2.98 4.25
N GLU A 217 12.12 2.04 4.95
CA GLU A 217 12.69 0.89 4.26
C GLU A 217 11.63 0.10 3.48
N PRO A 218 11.84 -0.13 2.17
CA PRO A 218 10.95 -0.95 1.38
C PRO A 218 10.87 -2.32 2.06
N ARG A 219 9.63 -2.79 2.28
CA ARG A 219 9.36 -4.08 2.92
C ARG A 219 9.91 -5.20 2.03
N ASN A 220 11.19 -5.50 2.20
CA ASN A 220 11.88 -6.59 1.54
C ASN A 220 11.29 -7.90 2.06
N LYS A 221 10.24 -8.39 1.37
CA LYS A 221 9.60 -9.69 1.64
C LYS A 221 10.60 -10.87 1.58
N GLY A 222 11.84 -10.62 1.11
CA GLY A 222 12.93 -11.59 1.04
C GLY A 222 13.88 -11.67 2.24
N LYS A 223 13.84 -10.76 3.22
CA LYS A 223 14.64 -10.93 4.45
C LYS A 223 13.89 -11.86 5.41
N GLN A 224 13.79 -13.14 5.06
CA GLN A 224 13.56 -14.16 6.07
C GLN A 224 14.63 -13.98 7.16
N LYS A 225 14.20 -13.87 8.41
CA LYS A 225 15.13 -13.89 9.55
C LYS A 225 16.04 -15.11 9.35
N LYS A 226 17.35 -14.90 9.16
CA LYS A 226 18.36 -15.95 8.90
C LYS A 226 18.46 -17.02 10.02
N GLY A 227 17.59 -16.99 11.03
CA GLY A 227 17.50 -17.93 12.13
C GLY A 227 16.43 -19.03 11.99
N THR A 228 15.40 -18.89 11.15
CA THR A 228 14.30 -19.87 11.10
C THR A 228 14.71 -21.21 10.47
N ALA A 229 15.62 -21.21 9.51
CA ALA A 229 16.10 -22.45 8.89
C ALA A 229 16.89 -23.35 9.87
N LYS A 230 17.66 -22.75 10.80
CA LYS A 230 18.38 -23.50 11.84
C LYS A 230 17.39 -24.13 12.83
N VAL A 231 16.39 -23.36 13.29
CA VAL A 231 15.35 -23.85 14.22
C VAL A 231 14.51 -24.97 13.61
N VAL A 232 14.18 -24.89 12.31
CA VAL A 232 13.44 -25.96 11.62
C VAL A 232 14.29 -27.23 11.46
N LYS A 233 15.60 -27.11 11.20
CA LYS A 233 16.50 -28.27 11.15
C LYS A 233 16.63 -28.94 12.52
N THR A 234 16.84 -28.17 13.59
CA THR A 234 16.94 -28.71 14.95
C THR A 234 15.66 -29.41 15.40
N LYS A 235 14.47 -28.83 15.12
CA LYS A 235 13.19 -29.49 15.43
C LYS A 235 12.99 -30.81 14.68
N LYS A 236 13.44 -30.91 13.43
CA LYS A 236 13.37 -32.16 12.65
C LYS A 236 14.29 -33.24 13.24
N ILE A 237 15.51 -32.88 13.63
CA ILE A 237 16.47 -33.80 14.24
C ILE A 237 15.93 -34.36 15.57
N LEU A 238 15.40 -33.50 16.44
CA LEU A 238 14.80 -33.92 17.72
C LEU A 238 13.61 -34.86 17.54
N HIS A 239 12.76 -34.58 16.54
CA HIS A 239 11.60 -35.42 16.26
C HIS A 239 11.98 -36.79 15.68
N GLU A 240 13.11 -36.87 14.96
CA GLU A 240 13.62 -38.15 14.44
C GLU A 240 14.30 -38.97 15.53
N GLN A 241 15.01 -38.33 16.46
CA GLN A 241 15.60 -38.98 17.63
C GLN A 241 14.54 -39.59 18.54
N SER A 242 13.48 -38.84 18.88
CA SER A 242 12.39 -39.34 19.72
C SER A 242 11.63 -40.51 19.07
N LYS A 243 11.45 -40.50 17.74
CA LYS A 243 10.89 -41.65 17.01
C LYS A 243 11.77 -42.88 17.10
N ARG A 244 13.09 -42.73 16.96
CA ARG A 244 14.04 -43.86 17.03
C ARG A 244 14.11 -44.45 18.44
N GLU A 245 14.09 -43.60 19.46
CA GLU A 245 14.05 -44.02 20.87
C GLU A 245 12.76 -44.76 21.20
N PHE A 246 11.62 -44.27 20.72
CA PHE A 246 10.33 -44.93 20.88
C PHE A 246 10.28 -46.31 20.20
N VAL A 247 10.84 -46.44 19.00
CA VAL A 247 10.91 -47.75 18.31
C VAL A 247 11.84 -48.71 19.06
N LYS A 248 12.94 -48.23 19.63
CA LYS A 248 13.84 -49.06 20.44
C LYS A 248 13.18 -49.53 21.73
N SER A 249 12.46 -48.65 22.44
CA SER A 249 11.74 -49.03 23.67
C SER A 249 10.66 -50.08 23.39
N MET A 250 9.90 -49.92 22.31
CA MET A 250 8.89 -50.90 21.88
C MET A 250 9.50 -52.25 21.50
N LYS A 251 10.67 -52.27 20.84
CA LYS A 251 11.40 -53.52 20.55
C LYS A 251 11.89 -54.22 21.81
N ASN A 252 12.42 -53.46 22.78
CA ASN A 252 12.86 -54.03 24.05
C ASN A 252 11.68 -54.59 24.86
N ILE A 253 10.53 -53.93 24.86
CA ILE A 253 9.30 -54.45 25.48
C ILE A 253 8.85 -55.73 24.78
N ARG A 254 8.87 -55.77 23.45
CA ARG A 254 8.52 -56.96 22.67
C ARG A 254 9.45 -58.14 22.95
N ASN A 255 10.76 -57.88 23.06
CA ASN A 255 11.75 -58.91 23.36
C ASN A 255 11.60 -59.41 24.80
N LYS A 256 11.36 -58.53 25.77
CA LYS A 256 11.04 -58.93 27.15
C LYS A 256 9.75 -59.73 27.26
N LEU A 257 8.72 -59.37 26.48
CA LEU A 257 7.47 -60.14 26.39
C LEU A 257 7.69 -61.51 25.73
N ALA A 258 8.61 -61.61 24.77
CA ALA A 258 8.98 -62.87 24.14
C ALA A 258 9.85 -63.75 25.06
N GLU A 259 10.71 -63.14 25.88
CA GLU A 259 11.53 -63.82 26.89
C GLU A 259 10.70 -64.26 28.11
N SER A 260 9.60 -63.58 28.42
CA SER A 260 8.67 -63.96 29.51
C SER A 260 7.67 -65.06 29.14
N VAL A 261 7.69 -65.56 27.89
CA VAL A 261 6.86 -66.70 27.47
C VAL A 261 7.77 -67.92 27.36
N GLU A 262 7.96 -68.62 28.49
CA GLU A 262 8.31 -70.03 28.44
C GLU A 262 7.12 -70.85 27.90
N GLU A 263 7.45 -71.93 27.22
CA GLU A 263 6.61 -72.68 26.30
C GLU A 263 5.38 -73.32 26.98
N ILE A 264 4.19 -73.05 26.45
CA ILE A 264 3.00 -73.91 26.66
C ILE A 264 2.72 -74.61 25.32
N PRO A 265 2.75 -75.95 25.24
CA PRO A 265 2.49 -76.66 23.99
C PRO A 265 0.98 -76.65 23.74
N THR A 266 0.53 -75.87 22.75
CA THR A 266 -0.87 -75.91 22.31
C THR A 266 -0.97 -76.57 20.94
N ASN A 267 -1.43 -77.81 20.99
CA ASN A 267 -1.75 -78.62 19.83
C ASN A 267 -3.10 -78.15 19.26
N HIS A 268 -3.12 -77.12 18.41
CA HIS A 268 -4.32 -76.77 17.63
C HIS A 268 -3.99 -76.32 16.21
N LYS A 269 -4.71 -76.92 15.25
CA LYS A 269 -4.65 -76.60 13.82
C LYS A 269 -5.01 -75.12 13.60
N PRO A 270 -4.29 -74.40 12.72
CA PRO A 270 -4.57 -72.98 12.48
C PRO A 270 -5.92 -72.80 11.80
N VAL A 271 -6.85 -72.14 12.48
CA VAL A 271 -8.06 -71.61 11.85
C VAL A 271 -7.66 -70.44 10.96
N ARG A 272 -7.95 -70.55 9.66
CA ARG A 272 -7.71 -69.49 8.67
C ARG A 272 -8.62 -68.29 8.94
N VAL A 273 -8.12 -67.33 9.70
CA VAL A 273 -8.74 -65.99 9.78
C VAL A 273 -8.45 -65.28 8.46
N ARG A 274 -9.50 -64.88 7.73
CA ARG A 274 -9.36 -64.02 6.55
C ARG A 274 -8.92 -62.64 7.02
N ASP A 275 -7.64 -62.31 6.83
CA ASP A 275 -7.09 -60.95 6.99
C ASP A 275 -7.86 -59.97 6.10
N ARG A 276 -8.88 -59.31 6.65
CA ARG A 276 -9.72 -58.37 5.89
C ARG A 276 -9.24 -56.93 5.93
N PHE A 277 -8.15 -56.62 6.64
CA PHE A 277 -7.58 -55.27 6.65
C PHE A 277 -6.06 -55.33 6.79
N LYS A 278 -5.36 -55.31 5.65
CA LYS A 278 -3.95 -54.91 5.59
C LYS A 278 -3.90 -53.40 5.31
N PRO A 279 -3.16 -52.59 6.09
CA PRO A 279 -3.00 -51.18 5.78
C PRO A 279 -2.24 -51.06 4.46
N VAL A 280 -2.89 -50.50 3.45
CA VAL A 280 -2.32 -50.31 2.12
C VAL A 280 -1.25 -49.22 2.23
N GLY A 281 0.01 -49.59 2.05
CA GLY A 281 1.10 -48.62 2.00
C GLY A 281 1.06 -47.84 0.69
N VAL A 282 1.48 -46.58 0.69
CA VAL A 282 1.57 -45.73 -0.52
C VAL A 282 2.36 -46.41 -1.65
N LEU A 283 3.34 -47.25 -1.29
CA LEU A 283 4.20 -48.00 -2.21
C LEU A 283 3.50 -49.20 -2.89
N ASP A 284 2.38 -49.70 -2.36
CA ASP A 284 1.64 -50.81 -2.98
C ASP A 284 0.92 -50.41 -4.27
N ARG A 285 0.81 -49.11 -4.55
CA ARG A 285 0.20 -48.55 -5.76
C ARG A 285 1.05 -48.77 -7.03
N PHE A 286 2.36 -49.02 -6.86
CA PHE A 286 3.29 -49.23 -7.97
C PHE A 286 3.51 -50.71 -8.32
N LYS A 287 2.83 -51.64 -7.64
CA LYS A 287 2.92 -53.06 -7.99
C LYS A 287 2.07 -53.34 -9.24
N PRO A 288 2.59 -54.11 -10.22
CA PRO A 288 1.85 -54.45 -11.43
C PRO A 288 0.61 -55.28 -11.07
N LYS A 289 -0.55 -54.90 -11.62
CA LYS A 289 -1.81 -55.63 -11.42
C LYS A 289 -1.73 -56.99 -12.12
N LYS A 290 -2.03 -58.07 -11.41
CA LYS A 290 -2.12 -59.41 -11.99
C LYS A 290 -3.36 -59.48 -12.89
N THR A 291 -3.18 -59.75 -14.18
CA THR A 291 -4.26 -60.03 -15.13
C THR A 291 -4.84 -61.42 -14.87
N VAL A 292 -6.13 -61.49 -14.57
CA VAL A 292 -6.86 -62.75 -14.42
C VAL A 292 -7.19 -63.28 -15.81
N LYS A 293 -6.64 -64.44 -16.19
CA LYS A 293 -7.09 -65.19 -17.37
C LYS A 293 -8.45 -65.80 -17.06
N GLN A 294 -9.47 -65.44 -17.83
CA GLN A 294 -10.77 -66.08 -17.81
C GLN A 294 -10.68 -67.39 -18.61
N SER A 295 -11.04 -68.50 -17.96
CA SER A 295 -11.32 -69.81 -18.55
C SER A 295 -12.81 -69.96 -18.76
#